data_AF-A0A4Q5SGU0-F1
#
_entry.id   AF-A0A4Q5SGU0-F1
#
_cell.length_a   1.000
_cell.length_b   1.000
_cell.length_c   1.000
_cell.angle_alpha   90.00
_cell.angle_beta   90.00
_cell.angle_gamma   90.00
#
_symmetry.space_group_name_H-M   'P 1'
#
loop_
_entity.id
_entity.type
_entity.pdbx_description
1 polymer ?
#
loop_
_entity_poly.entity_id
_entity_poly.type
_entity_poly.pdbx_seq_one_letter_code
_entity_poly.pdbx_strand_id
1 'polypeptide(L)' 'MSTDPMSLPLFEMRLQDIYRKHPWIKYEISMPDFVELFPIRYKNGKALKPEHPASVALDRDLFLEVLVAFKQSFN' A
#
# COMPACT_ATOMS: atom_id res chain seq x y z
N MET A 1 -18.58 -0.43 15.40
CA MET A 1 -17.73 -0.01 14.27
C MET A 1 -16.30 -0.29 14.68
N SER A 2 -15.84 -1.51 14.47
CA SER A 2 -14.47 -1.90 14.80
C SER A 2 -13.65 -1.70 13.54
N THR A 3 -13.01 -0.55 13.40
CA THR A 3 -11.80 -0.47 12.58
C THR A 3 -10.84 -1.47 13.19
N ASP A 4 -10.61 -2.59 12.50
CA ASP A 4 -9.69 -3.60 12.98
C ASP A 4 -8.32 -2.93 13.21
N PRO A 5 -7.84 -2.86 14.46
CA PRO A 5 -6.66 -2.08 14.78
C PRO A 5 -5.39 -2.66 14.15
N MET A 6 -5.45 -3.89 13.63
CA MET A 6 -4.33 -4.60 13.03
C MET A 6 -4.27 -4.44 11.51
N SER A 7 -5.38 -4.15 10.84
CA SER A 7 -5.41 -4.02 9.37
C SER A 7 -4.45 -2.96 8.82
N LEU A 8 -4.36 -1.80 9.48
CA LEU A 8 -3.48 -0.71 9.04
C LEU A 8 -1.99 -1.05 9.23
N PRO A 9 -1.53 -1.45 10.43
CA PRO A 9 -0.15 -1.93 10.60
C PRO A 9 0.20 -3.11 9.69
N LEU A 10 -0.74 -4.02 9.46
CA LEU A 10 -0.56 -5.16 8.55
C LEU A 10 -0.38 -4.71 7.10
N PHE A 11 -1.13 -3.71 6.65
CA PHE A 11 -0.98 -3.14 5.32
C PHE A 11 0.37 -2.43 5.16
N GLU A 12 0.78 -1.61 6.12
CA GLU A 12 2.10 -0.96 6.09
C GLU A 12 3.25 -1.98 6.04
N MET A 13 3.17 -3.04 6.85
CA MET A 13 4.16 -4.13 6.82
C MET A 13 4.24 -4.79 5.44
N ARG A 14 3.09 -5.05 4.81
CA ARG A 14 3.04 -5.63 3.47
C ARG A 14 3.59 -4.69 2.39
N LEU A 15 3.36 -3.39 2.50
CA LEU A 15 3.97 -2.40 1.60
C LEU A 15 5.50 -2.41 1.73
N GLN A 16 6.03 -2.50 2.95
CA GLN A 16 7.48 -2.65 3.17
C GLN A 16 8.02 -3.94 2.56
N ASP A 17 7.30 -5.06 2.67
CA ASP A 17 7.69 -6.32 2.04
C ASP A 17 7.69 -6.24 0.51
N ILE A 18 6.68 -5.59 -0.08
CA ILE A 18 6.63 -5.32 -1.53
C ILE A 18 7.86 -4.49 -1.93
N TYR A 19 8.14 -3.38 -1.22
CA TYR A 19 9.31 -2.55 -1.50
C TYR A 19 10.61 -3.36 -1.47
N ARG A 20 10.78 -4.25 -0.47
CA ARG A 20 11.98 -5.09 -0.33
C ARG A 20 12.11 -6.14 -1.44
N LYS A 21 10.99 -6.66 -1.97
CA LYS A 21 10.97 -7.61 -3.09
C LYS A 21 11.37 -6.99 -4.42
N HIS A 22 11.30 -5.66 -4.53
CA HIS A 22 11.59 -4.91 -5.74
C HIS A 22 12.78 -3.96 -5.50
N PRO A 23 14.03 -4.46 -5.51
CA PRO A 23 15.20 -3.68 -5.12
C PRO A 23 15.49 -2.47 -6.00
N TRP A 24 14.87 -2.39 -7.19
CA TRP A 24 15.02 -1.28 -8.10
C TRP A 24 14.29 -0.01 -7.60
N ILE A 25 13.19 -0.16 -6.85
CA ILE A 25 12.38 0.95 -6.33
C ILE A 25 13.22 1.89 -5.47
N LYS A 26 14.21 1.34 -4.73
CA LYS A 26 15.09 2.12 -3.84
C LYS A 26 15.93 3.18 -4.55
N TYR A 27 16.09 3.08 -5.87
CA TYR A 27 16.80 4.07 -6.68
C TYR A 27 15.90 5.22 -7.11
N GLU A 28 14.58 5.08 -6.98
CA GLU A 28 13.60 6.11 -7.36
C GLU A 28 12.95 6.78 -6.15
N ILE A 29 12.64 6.00 -5.11
CA ILE A 29 11.89 6.47 -3.95
C ILE A 29 12.34 5.72 -2.69
N SER A 30 12.33 6.41 -1.54
CA SER A 30 12.65 5.77 -0.27
C SER A 30 11.50 4.89 0.22
N MET A 31 11.77 3.98 1.15
CA MET A 31 10.72 3.08 1.69
C MET A 31 9.60 3.84 2.42
N PRO A 32 9.90 4.84 3.28
CA PRO A 32 8.86 5.69 3.87
C PRO A 32 8.00 6.37 2.81
N ASP A 33 8.63 7.01 1.82
CA ASP A 33 7.92 7.72 0.76
C ASP A 33 7.06 6.77 -0.09
N PHE A 34 7.53 5.54 -0.33
CA PHE A 34 6.75 4.50 -1.02
C PHE A 34 5.48 4.11 -0.24
N VAL A 35 5.57 3.99 1.09
CA VAL A 35 4.39 3.72 1.92
C VAL A 35 3.41 4.90 1.86
N GLU A 36 3.93 6.13 1.85
CA GLU A 36 3.12 7.35 1.75
C GLU A 36 2.41 7.52 0.40
N LEU A 37 2.85 6.86 -0.68
CA LEU A 37 2.13 6.82 -1.95
C LEU A 37 0.74 6.18 -1.84
N PHE A 38 0.51 5.36 -0.81
CA PHE A 38 -0.71 4.57 -0.65
C PHE A 38 -1.43 4.89 0.66
N PRO A 39 -1.91 6.14 0.85
CA PRO A 39 -2.59 6.52 2.07
C PRO A 39 -3.91 5.77 2.21
N ILE A 40 -4.14 5.19 3.39
CA ILE A 40 -5.42 4.54 3.70
C ILE A 40 -6.48 5.60 3.96
N ARG A 41 -7.53 5.58 3.14
CA ARG A 41 -8.71 6.41 3.30
C ARG A 41 -9.88 5.57 3.76
N TYR A 42 -10.76 6.13 4.58
CA TYR A 42 -11.98 5.45 5.03
C TYR A 42 -13.21 6.20 4.54
N LYS A 43 -14.23 5.45 4.10
CA LYS A 43 -15.56 5.98 3.78
C LYS A 43 -16.62 5.06 4.38
N ASN A 44 -17.50 5.63 5.22
CA ASN A 44 -18.54 4.88 5.93
C ASN A 44 -17.99 3.68 6.72
N GLY A 45 -16.83 3.85 7.36
CA GLY A 45 -16.17 2.80 8.15
C GLY A 45 -15.50 1.68 7.33
N LYS A 46 -15.44 1.81 6.01
CA LYS A 46 -14.72 0.87 5.13
C LYS A 46 -13.46 1.51 4.56
N ALA A 47 -12.36 0.76 4.58
CA ALA A 47 -11.14 1.17 3.91
C ALA A 47 -11.39 1.25 2.39
N LEU A 48 -10.93 2.33 1.79
CA LEU A 48 -11.00 2.56 0.35
C LEU A 48 -9.78 1.96 -0.32
N LYS A 49 -10.03 1.32 -1.47
CA LYS A 49 -8.98 0.76 -2.31
C LYS A 49 -7.96 1.86 -2.67
N PRO A 50 -6.64 1.59 -2.57
CA PRO A 50 -5.62 2.53 -3.00
C PRO A 50 -5.77 2.90 -4.47
N GLU A 51 -5.52 4.16 -4.79
CA GLU A 51 -5.47 4.67 -6.15
C GLU A 51 -4.04 4.57 -6.69
N HIS A 52 -3.91 4.51 -8.02
CA HIS A 52 -2.57 4.55 -8.62
C HIS A 52 -1.96 5.92 -8.35
N PRO A 53 -0.76 6.01 -7.76
CA PRO A 53 -0.13 7.30 -7.52
C PRO A 53 0.17 7.97 -8.86
N ALA A 54 -0.21 9.24 -8.98
CA ALA A 54 0.02 10.04 -10.18
C ALA A 54 1.45 10.56 -10.27
N SER A 55 2.16 10.60 -9.14
CA SER A 55 3.50 11.18 -8.99
C SER A 55 4.64 10.23 -9.36
N VAL A 56 4.38 8.92 -9.41
CA VAL A 56 5.40 7.90 -9.65
C VAL A 56 4.91 6.96 -10.74
N ALA A 57 5.77 6.71 -11.73
CA ALA A 57 5.53 5.71 -12.75
C ALA A 57 5.73 4.31 -12.16
N LEU A 58 4.81 3.89 -11.29
CA LEU A 58 4.82 2.53 -10.76
C LEU A 58 4.48 1.54 -11.87
N ASP A 59 5.22 0.44 -11.90
CA ASP A 59 4.89 -0.70 -12.73
C ASP A 59 3.49 -1.24 -12.39
N ARG A 60 2.75 -1.66 -13.42
CA ARG A 60 1.40 -2.22 -13.26
C ARG A 60 1.39 -3.43 -12.33
N ASP A 61 2.40 -4.30 -12.41
CA ASP A 61 2.49 -5.50 -11.61
C ASP A 61 2.75 -5.16 -10.14
N LEU A 62 3.60 -4.15 -9.90
CA LEU A 62 3.82 -3.60 -8.56
C LEU A 62 2.54 -3.01 -7.97
N PHE A 63 1.77 -2.26 -8.76
CA PHE A 63 0.48 -1.76 -8.29
C PHE A 63 -0.53 -2.88 -8.01
N LEU A 64 -0.56 -3.94 -8.82
CA LEU A 64 -1.40 -5.11 -8.57
C LEU A 64 -1.03 -5.80 -7.24
N GLU A 65 0.27 -5.93 -6.93
CA GLU A 65 0.71 -6.47 -5.62
C GLU A 65 0.19 -5.62 -4.46
N VAL A 66 0.24 -4.29 -4.57
CA VAL A 66 -0.31 -3.37 -3.55
C VAL A 66 -1.82 -3.58 -3.37
N LEU A 67 -2.56 -3.74 -4.46
CA LEU A 67 -3.99 -4.01 -4.40
C LEU A 67 -4.33 -5.36 -3.74
N VAL A 68 -3.51 -6.38 -3.99
CA VAL A 68 -3.64 -7.69 -3.34
C VAL A 68 -3.33 -7.56 -1.84
N ALA A 69 -2.24 -6.87 -1.48
CA ALA A 69 -1.89 -6.60 -0.08
C ALA A 69 -3.02 -5.87 0.65
N PHE A 70 -3.62 -4.85 0.03
CA PHE A 70 -4.74 -4.12 0.59
C PHE A 70 -5.93 -5.04 0.86
N LYS A 71 -6.34 -5.84 -0.14
CA LYS A 71 -7.45 -6.78 0.02
C LYS A 71 -7.19 -7.80 1.13
N GLN A 72 -5.95 -8.25 1.31
CA GLN A 72 -5.59 -9.20 2.34
C GLN A 72 -5.49 -8.58 3.75
N SER A 73 -5.26 -7.26 3.85
CA SER A 73 -5.22 -6.54 5.13
C SER A 73 -6.59 -6.09 5.64
N PHE A 74 -7.52 -5.76 4.73
CA PHE A 74 -8.81 -5.15 5.07
C PHE A 74 -10.02 -6.04 4.70
N ASN A 75 -9.82 -7.37 4.68
CA ASN A 75 -10.87 -8.35 4.37
C ASN A 75 -11.84 -8.57 5.53
#